data_AF-A0AAW4SD36-F1
#
_entry.id   AF-A0AAW4SD36-F1
#
_cell.length_a   1.000
_cell.length_b   1.000
_cell.length_c   1.000
_cell.angle_alpha   90.00
_cell.angle_beta   90.00
_cell.angle_gamma   90.00
#
_symmetry.space_group_name_H-M   'P 1'
#
loop_
_entity.id
_entity.type
_entity.pdbx_description
1 polymer ?
#
loop_
_entity_poly.entity_id
_entity_poly.type
_entity_poly.pdbx_seq_one_letter_code
_entity_poly.pdbx_strand_id
1 'polypeptide(L)'
;MRSGIAADILLVVLALAAAVVSRPAAADDRQVCLERTKEASAEIIAACTRAIQSGDYNGEDLSSLYHARGCSWPWTSFADRDDRALEDFTAAIQVNPKAGGSLLNRSHIYNQRHDHDRAIADVDQAFEAGLSDHGKRVGYGECGYAYQRKGDNDRAIADYTATIQLNANNSFALMARGNAYFAKGDFDRAIADYNRVIAVDPEYAHDYAAYGSRAIAYLRKGDLRQAFADVDRKQALSWLAAGVFLAALIWLCCRGGARAFGWRSGRTIIEMCEQQLVDLRHTNAALEKIAAAVEKRSSG
;
A
#
# COMPACT_ATOMS: atom_id res chain seq x y z
N MET A 1 -73.58 -39.22 -29.53
CA MET A 1 -72.39 -40.08 -29.46
C MET A 1 -71.16 -39.20 -29.63
N ARG A 2 -70.40 -39.10 -28.54
CA ARG A 2 -69.00 -38.69 -28.35
C ARG A 2 -68.30 -37.83 -29.43
N SER A 3 -68.02 -36.60 -29.00
CA SER A 3 -66.97 -35.69 -29.46
C SER A 3 -65.59 -36.35 -29.45
N GLY A 4 -64.90 -36.30 -30.59
CA GLY A 4 -63.53 -36.78 -30.76
C GLY A 4 -62.68 -35.74 -31.49
N ILE A 5 -62.48 -34.56 -30.89
CA ILE A 5 -61.48 -33.57 -31.34
C ILE A 5 -61.03 -32.78 -30.11
N ALA A 6 -60.26 -33.40 -29.20
CA ALA A 6 -59.69 -32.68 -28.05
C ALA A 6 -58.39 -33.32 -27.51
N ALA A 7 -57.69 -34.13 -28.31
CA ALA A 7 -56.47 -34.80 -27.87
C ALA A 7 -55.16 -34.25 -28.50
N ASP A 8 -55.23 -33.57 -29.65
CA ASP A 8 -54.01 -33.20 -30.39
C ASP A 8 -53.48 -31.78 -30.12
N ILE A 9 -54.15 -30.96 -29.31
CA ILE A 9 -53.66 -29.62 -28.95
C ILE A 9 -52.74 -29.66 -27.72
N LEU A 10 -52.74 -30.75 -26.95
CA LEU A 10 -51.95 -30.84 -25.71
C LEU A 10 -50.47 -31.22 -25.92
N LEU A 11 -50.07 -31.65 -27.12
CA LEU A 11 -48.70 -32.12 -27.40
C LEU A 11 -47.78 -31.08 -28.06
N VAL A 12 -48.31 -29.95 -28.54
CA VAL A 12 -47.48 -28.89 -29.17
C VAL A 12 -47.06 -27.82 -28.17
N VAL A 13 -47.75 -27.66 -27.03
CA VAL A 13 -47.38 -26.66 -26.01
C VAL A 13 -46.25 -27.15 -25.08
N LEU A 14 -45.96 -28.46 -25.03
CA LEU A 14 -44.90 -29.02 -24.19
C LEU A 14 -43.51 -29.07 -24.86
N ALA A 15 -43.39 -28.70 -26.14
CA ALA A 15 -42.10 -28.66 -26.84
C ALA A 15 -41.43 -27.26 -26.83
N LEU A 16 -42.06 -26.25 -26.24
CA LEU A 16 -41.51 -24.88 -26.12
C LEU A 16 -41.00 -24.54 -24.71
N ALA A 17 -40.99 -25.50 -23.80
CA ALA A 17 -40.54 -25.32 -22.40
C ALA A 17 -39.13 -25.86 -22.11
N ALA A 18 -38.30 -26.12 -23.13
CA ALA A 18 -36.92 -26.59 -22.96
C ALA A 18 -35.87 -25.68 -23.61
N ALA A 19 -36.19 -24.40 -23.78
CA ALA A 19 -35.21 -23.35 -24.04
C ALA A 19 -35.43 -22.20 -23.06
N VAL A 20 -35.52 -22.52 -21.75
CA VAL A 20 -35.05 -21.53 -20.76
C VAL A 20 -33.56 -21.41 -21.02
N VAL A 21 -33.22 -20.38 -21.77
CA VAL A 21 -31.87 -19.88 -21.97
C VAL A 21 -31.22 -19.83 -20.58
N SER A 22 -30.35 -20.77 -20.27
CA SER A 22 -29.55 -20.81 -19.04
C SER A 22 -28.44 -19.73 -19.02
N ARG A 23 -28.49 -18.77 -19.95
CA ARG A 23 -27.47 -17.74 -20.18
C ARG A 23 -27.62 -16.39 -19.45
N PRO A 24 -28.65 -16.04 -18.64
CA PRO A 24 -28.65 -14.77 -17.92
C PRO A 24 -27.81 -14.81 -16.64
N ALA A 25 -27.79 -15.92 -15.89
CA ALA A 25 -27.10 -15.98 -14.60
C ALA A 25 -25.57 -15.98 -14.73
N ALA A 26 -25.01 -16.74 -15.69
CA ALA A 26 -23.56 -16.81 -15.88
C ALA A 26 -22.95 -15.50 -16.41
N ALA A 27 -23.68 -14.78 -17.27
CA ALA A 27 -23.25 -13.48 -17.79
C ALA A 27 -23.29 -12.39 -16.69
N ASP A 28 -24.31 -12.44 -15.84
CA ASP A 28 -24.44 -11.58 -14.65
C ASP A 28 -23.32 -11.87 -13.64
N ASP A 29 -23.03 -13.15 -13.36
CA ASP A 29 -21.93 -13.57 -12.49
C ASP A 29 -20.55 -13.10 -12.98
N ARG A 30 -20.28 -13.16 -14.30
CA ARG A 30 -19.04 -12.61 -14.87
C ARG A 30 -18.98 -11.10 -14.69
N GLN A 31 -20.08 -10.39 -14.92
CA GLN A 31 -20.11 -8.95 -14.75
C GLN A 31 -19.79 -8.58 -13.30
N VAL A 32 -20.51 -9.18 -12.34
CA VAL A 32 -20.27 -8.98 -10.90
C VAL A 32 -18.84 -9.33 -10.50
N CYS A 33 -18.29 -10.42 -11.05
CA CYS A 33 -16.90 -10.81 -10.79
C CYS A 33 -15.88 -9.78 -11.26
N LEU A 34 -16.10 -9.17 -12.43
CA LEU A 34 -15.16 -8.23 -13.05
C LEU A 34 -15.41 -6.77 -12.65
N GLU A 35 -16.44 -6.50 -11.85
CA GLU A 35 -16.70 -5.17 -11.32
C GLU A 35 -15.58 -4.71 -10.39
N ARG A 36 -14.99 -3.57 -10.71
CA ARG A 36 -13.86 -3.00 -9.97
C ARG A 36 -14.36 -2.19 -8.78
N THR A 37 -14.72 -2.88 -7.70
CA THR A 37 -14.98 -2.24 -6.40
C THR A 37 -13.72 -2.25 -5.54
N LYS A 38 -13.58 -1.25 -4.65
CA LYS A 38 -12.44 -1.17 -3.71
C LYS A 38 -12.57 -2.17 -2.55
N GLU A 39 -13.77 -2.71 -2.35
CA GLU A 39 -14.10 -3.62 -1.25
C GLU A 39 -14.47 -4.98 -1.83
N ALA A 40 -13.65 -5.97 -1.48
CA ALA A 40 -13.95 -7.36 -1.68
C ALA A 40 -15.19 -7.76 -0.86
N SER A 41 -16.32 -7.97 -1.54
CA SER A 41 -17.50 -8.57 -0.91
C SER A 41 -17.49 -10.09 -1.11
N ALA A 42 -18.04 -10.83 -0.15
CA ALA A 42 -18.27 -12.27 -0.29
C ALA A 42 -19.12 -12.60 -1.54
N GLU A 43 -19.94 -11.64 -1.97
CA GLU A 43 -20.75 -11.71 -3.19
C GLU A 43 -19.89 -11.77 -4.46
N ILE A 44 -18.86 -10.92 -4.60
CA ILE A 44 -17.95 -10.93 -5.76
C ILE A 44 -17.23 -12.28 -5.85
N ILE A 45 -16.71 -12.77 -4.72
CA ILE A 45 -16.02 -14.07 -4.66
C ILE A 45 -16.97 -15.20 -5.08
N ALA A 46 -18.21 -15.18 -4.61
CA ALA A 46 -19.22 -16.17 -4.95
C ALA A 46 -19.59 -16.11 -6.45
N ALA A 47 -19.76 -14.91 -7.00
CA ALA A 47 -20.02 -14.70 -8.42
C ALA A 47 -18.87 -15.20 -9.30
N CYS A 48 -17.62 -14.81 -8.98
CA CYS A 48 -16.45 -15.34 -9.66
C CYS A 48 -16.37 -16.87 -9.59
N THR A 49 -16.68 -17.46 -8.43
CA THR A 49 -16.63 -18.90 -8.24
C THR A 49 -17.67 -19.62 -9.10
N ARG A 50 -18.91 -19.11 -9.16
CA ARG A 50 -19.95 -19.66 -10.03
C ARG A 50 -19.58 -19.52 -11.51
N ALA A 51 -19.07 -18.36 -11.92
CA ALA A 51 -18.62 -18.13 -13.30
C ALA A 51 -17.48 -19.07 -13.71
N ILE A 52 -16.48 -19.28 -12.83
CA ILE A 52 -15.38 -20.23 -13.07
C ILE A 52 -15.91 -21.68 -13.18
N GLN A 53 -16.83 -22.06 -12.29
CA GLN A 53 -17.37 -23.43 -12.23
C GLN A 53 -18.40 -23.73 -13.33
N SER A 54 -18.97 -22.73 -13.99
CA SER A 54 -19.97 -22.96 -15.04
C SER A 54 -19.37 -23.66 -16.26
N GLY A 55 -18.06 -23.52 -16.48
CA GLY A 55 -17.38 -24.06 -17.65
C GLY A 55 -17.67 -23.31 -18.96
N ASP A 56 -18.38 -22.18 -18.88
CA ASP A 56 -18.77 -21.39 -20.07
C ASP A 56 -17.62 -20.51 -20.60
N TYR A 57 -16.57 -20.29 -19.80
CA TYR A 57 -15.46 -19.40 -20.10
C TYR A 57 -14.16 -20.17 -20.36
N ASN A 58 -13.33 -19.68 -21.28
CA ASN A 58 -12.01 -20.23 -21.57
C ASN A 58 -11.03 -19.09 -21.93
N GLY A 59 -9.75 -19.44 -22.10
CA GLY A 59 -8.71 -18.50 -22.53
C GLY A 59 -8.64 -17.24 -21.66
N GLU A 60 -8.59 -16.08 -22.30
CA GLU A 60 -8.43 -14.79 -21.63
C GLU A 60 -9.58 -14.46 -20.66
N ASP A 61 -10.82 -14.82 -21.00
CA ASP A 61 -11.97 -14.58 -20.13
C ASP A 61 -11.88 -15.38 -18.83
N LEU A 62 -11.55 -16.68 -18.93
CA LEU A 62 -11.36 -17.52 -17.75
C LEU A 62 -10.16 -17.06 -16.91
N SER A 63 -9.05 -16.69 -17.56
CA SER A 63 -7.90 -16.10 -16.87
C SER A 63 -8.28 -14.83 -16.10
N SER A 64 -9.16 -14.00 -16.67
CA SER A 64 -9.60 -12.75 -16.04
C SER A 64 -10.49 -13.00 -14.82
N LEU A 65 -11.33 -14.04 -14.85
CA LEU A 65 -12.14 -14.44 -13.69
C LEU A 65 -11.27 -14.92 -12.53
N TYR A 66 -10.28 -15.77 -12.80
CA TYR A 66 -9.32 -16.18 -11.78
C TYR A 66 -8.54 -14.99 -11.22
N HIS A 67 -8.05 -14.10 -12.09
CA HIS A 67 -7.36 -12.88 -11.66
C HIS A 67 -8.24 -12.02 -10.75
N ALA A 68 -9.50 -11.79 -11.13
CA ALA A 68 -10.44 -11.00 -10.37
C ALA A 68 -10.71 -11.63 -8.99
N ARG A 69 -10.99 -12.94 -8.94
CA ARG A 69 -11.20 -13.65 -7.68
C ARG A 69 -9.97 -13.59 -6.77
N GLY A 70 -8.77 -13.76 -7.33
CA GLY A 70 -7.51 -13.64 -6.60
C GLY A 70 -7.34 -12.25 -5.94
N CYS A 71 -7.75 -11.19 -6.63
CA CYS A 71 -7.76 -9.82 -6.09
C CYS A 71 -8.85 -9.59 -5.02
N SER A 72 -9.92 -10.40 -5.02
CA SER A 72 -11.08 -10.23 -4.15
C SER A 72 -10.98 -10.96 -2.80
N TRP A 73 -9.90 -11.69 -2.49
CA TRP A 73 -9.82 -12.34 -1.17
C TRP A 73 -9.65 -11.32 -0.03
N PRO A 74 -10.45 -11.40 1.05
CA PRO A 74 -10.46 -10.41 2.12
C PRO A 74 -9.25 -10.53 3.05
N TRP A 75 -8.89 -9.42 3.70
CA TRP A 75 -7.75 -9.31 4.60
C TRP A 75 -7.96 -9.93 6.01
N THR A 76 -9.02 -10.72 6.21
CA THR A 76 -9.41 -11.25 7.52
C THR A 76 -8.38 -12.20 8.14
N SER A 77 -7.54 -12.84 7.32
CA SER A 77 -6.31 -13.51 7.72
C SER A 77 -5.29 -13.41 6.58
N PHE A 78 -4.09 -12.91 6.88
CA PHE A 78 -3.06 -12.68 5.87
C PHE A 78 -2.63 -13.98 5.17
N ALA A 79 -2.45 -15.06 5.94
CA ALA A 79 -1.99 -16.35 5.39
C ALA A 79 -3.02 -17.02 4.47
N ASP A 80 -4.29 -17.10 4.90
CA ASP A 80 -5.36 -17.74 4.10
C ASP A 80 -5.67 -16.93 2.83
N ARG A 81 -5.58 -15.60 2.90
CA ARG A 81 -5.73 -14.73 1.72
C ARG A 81 -4.66 -15.01 0.68
N ASP A 82 -3.40 -14.99 1.08
CA ASP A 82 -2.29 -15.11 0.14
C ASP A 82 -2.25 -16.50 -0.50
N ASP A 83 -2.60 -17.56 0.22
CA ASP A 83 -2.67 -18.91 -0.34
C ASP A 83 -3.76 -19.01 -1.42
N ARG A 84 -4.98 -18.52 -1.15
CA ARG A 84 -6.06 -18.54 -2.14
C ARG A 84 -5.79 -17.63 -3.34
N ALA A 85 -5.24 -16.44 -3.09
CA ALA A 85 -4.85 -15.53 -4.16
C ALA A 85 -3.73 -16.13 -5.03
N LEU A 86 -2.74 -16.79 -4.41
CA LEU A 86 -1.68 -17.49 -5.11
C LEU A 86 -2.20 -18.62 -6.01
N GLU A 87 -3.16 -19.41 -5.51
CA GLU A 87 -3.86 -20.43 -6.31
C GLU A 87 -4.57 -19.82 -7.51
N ASP A 88 -5.33 -18.76 -7.31
CA ASP A 88 -6.08 -18.07 -8.36
C ASP A 88 -5.16 -17.43 -9.41
N PHE A 89 -4.11 -16.71 -9.00
CA PHE A 89 -3.15 -16.16 -9.96
C PHE A 89 -2.40 -17.25 -10.72
N THR A 90 -2.10 -18.38 -10.06
CA THR A 90 -1.50 -19.54 -10.73
C THR A 90 -2.43 -20.15 -11.76
N ALA A 91 -3.72 -20.33 -11.44
CA ALA A 91 -4.72 -20.81 -12.38
C ALA A 91 -4.89 -19.84 -13.56
N ALA A 92 -4.91 -18.53 -13.31
CA ALA A 92 -4.96 -17.51 -14.36
C ALA A 92 -3.77 -17.65 -15.33
N ILE A 93 -2.56 -17.80 -14.80
CA ILE A 93 -1.33 -17.92 -15.60
C ILE A 93 -1.26 -19.26 -16.36
N GLN A 94 -1.79 -20.34 -15.77
CA GLN A 94 -1.89 -21.63 -16.47
C GLN A 94 -2.82 -21.55 -17.69
N VAL A 95 -3.93 -20.81 -17.57
CA VAL A 95 -4.87 -20.59 -18.68
C VAL A 95 -4.31 -19.59 -19.70
N ASN A 96 -3.71 -18.50 -19.24
CA ASN A 96 -3.09 -17.47 -20.06
C ASN A 96 -1.69 -17.12 -19.53
N PRO A 97 -0.62 -17.68 -20.12
CA PRO A 97 0.76 -17.39 -19.71
C PRO A 97 1.18 -15.92 -19.86
N LYS A 98 0.39 -15.10 -20.56
CA LYS A 98 0.64 -13.67 -20.75
C LYS A 98 -0.21 -12.79 -19.83
N ALA A 99 -0.84 -13.35 -18.80
CA ALA A 99 -1.62 -12.62 -17.80
C ALA A 99 -0.70 -11.74 -16.91
N GLY A 100 -0.20 -10.63 -17.45
CA GLY A 100 0.78 -9.75 -16.80
C GLY A 100 0.34 -9.23 -15.42
N GLY A 101 -0.95 -8.91 -15.26
CA GLY A 101 -1.48 -8.52 -13.94
C GLY A 101 -1.41 -9.64 -12.90
N SER A 102 -1.71 -10.89 -13.29
CA SER A 102 -1.60 -12.04 -12.39
C SER A 102 -0.15 -12.37 -12.06
N LEU A 103 0.76 -12.25 -13.04
CA LEU A 103 2.20 -12.42 -12.81
C LEU A 103 2.73 -11.42 -11.78
N LEU A 104 2.37 -10.13 -11.92
CA LEU A 104 2.79 -9.08 -10.96
C LEU A 104 2.18 -9.27 -9.56
N ASN A 105 0.91 -9.68 -9.47
CA ASN A 105 0.31 -9.94 -8.17
C ASN A 105 0.91 -11.19 -7.51
N ARG A 106 1.24 -12.22 -8.30
CA ARG A 106 1.91 -13.42 -7.81
C ARG A 106 3.35 -13.14 -7.37
N SER A 107 4.08 -12.32 -8.12
CA SER A 107 5.43 -11.89 -7.73
C SER A 107 5.42 -11.14 -6.40
N HIS A 108 4.41 -10.30 -6.16
CA HIS A 108 4.24 -9.61 -4.89
C HIS A 108 4.09 -10.59 -3.72
N ILE A 109 3.24 -11.62 -3.87
CA ILE A 109 3.06 -12.67 -2.84
C ILE A 109 4.38 -13.42 -2.62
N TYR A 110 5.12 -13.75 -3.69
CA TYR A 110 6.44 -14.38 -3.54
C TYR A 110 7.45 -13.50 -2.79
N ASN A 111 7.46 -12.19 -3.05
CA ASN A 111 8.30 -11.24 -2.32
C ASN A 111 7.97 -11.20 -0.83
N GLN A 112 6.68 -11.23 -0.47
CA GLN A 112 6.24 -11.30 0.93
C GLN A 112 6.65 -12.60 1.62
N ARG A 113 6.70 -13.71 0.87
CA ARG A 113 7.18 -15.02 1.34
C ARG A 113 8.71 -15.16 1.30
N HIS A 114 9.44 -14.08 1.00
CA HIS A 114 10.89 -14.07 0.82
C HIS A 114 11.42 -14.94 -0.34
N ASP A 115 10.54 -15.33 -1.26
CA ASP A 115 10.93 -16.05 -2.47
C ASP A 115 11.20 -15.07 -3.61
N HIS A 116 12.30 -14.35 -3.45
CA HIS A 116 12.69 -13.26 -4.34
C HIS A 116 13.04 -13.74 -5.76
N ASP A 117 13.49 -14.99 -5.92
CA ASP A 117 13.85 -15.54 -7.23
C ASP A 117 12.60 -15.83 -8.07
N ARG A 118 11.56 -16.44 -7.48
CA ARG A 118 10.28 -16.62 -8.19
C ARG A 118 9.58 -15.29 -8.46
N ALA A 119 9.70 -14.33 -7.55
CA ALA A 119 9.16 -12.99 -7.77
C ALA A 119 9.79 -12.33 -9.02
N ILE A 120 11.12 -12.36 -9.15
CA ILE A 120 11.83 -11.80 -10.32
C ILE A 120 11.42 -12.53 -11.61
N ALA A 121 11.36 -13.87 -11.59
CA ALA A 121 10.97 -14.65 -12.76
C ALA A 121 9.54 -14.31 -13.27
N ASP A 122 8.59 -14.13 -12.35
CA ASP A 122 7.23 -13.71 -12.70
C ASP A 122 7.20 -12.30 -13.30
N VAL A 123 7.98 -11.37 -12.75
CA VAL A 123 8.08 -10.01 -13.30
C VAL A 123 8.70 -10.03 -14.69
N ASP A 124 9.77 -10.79 -14.91
CA ASP A 124 10.42 -10.92 -16.23
C ASP A 124 9.42 -11.46 -17.28
N GLN A 125 8.69 -12.52 -16.94
CA GLN A 125 7.61 -13.06 -17.78
C GLN A 125 6.52 -12.01 -18.03
N ALA A 126 6.19 -11.18 -17.04
CA ALA A 126 5.21 -10.12 -17.20
C ALA A 126 5.69 -9.06 -18.20
N PHE A 127 6.97 -8.67 -18.16
CA PHE A 127 7.56 -7.76 -19.15
C PHE A 127 7.51 -8.32 -20.57
N GLU A 128 7.83 -9.60 -20.75
CA GLU A 128 7.71 -10.30 -22.05
C GLU A 128 6.27 -10.33 -22.58
N ALA A 129 5.29 -10.38 -21.68
CA ALA A 129 3.87 -10.35 -22.03
C ALA A 129 3.38 -8.97 -22.51
N GLY A 130 4.18 -7.90 -22.35
CA GLY A 130 3.86 -6.55 -22.83
C GLY A 130 3.05 -5.73 -21.84
N LEU A 131 3.69 -5.30 -20.74
CA LEU A 131 3.05 -4.48 -19.72
C LEU A 131 2.71 -3.05 -20.20
N SER A 132 1.58 -2.53 -19.71
CA SER A 132 1.31 -1.08 -19.72
C SER A 132 2.33 -0.33 -18.87
N ASP A 133 2.43 1.00 -19.03
CA ASP A 133 3.35 1.80 -18.21
C ASP A 133 3.03 1.71 -16.70
N HIS A 134 1.77 1.51 -16.34
CA HIS A 134 1.39 1.17 -14.96
C HIS A 134 1.97 -0.18 -14.54
N GLY A 135 1.80 -1.22 -15.35
CA GLY A 135 2.33 -2.55 -15.07
C GLY A 135 3.87 -2.54 -14.97
N LYS A 136 4.57 -1.87 -15.89
CA LYS A 136 6.03 -1.72 -15.85
C LYS A 136 6.48 -1.06 -14.55
N ARG A 137 5.79 0.00 -14.12
CA ARG A 137 6.09 0.69 -12.86
C ARG A 137 5.96 -0.24 -11.65
N VAL A 138 4.92 -1.08 -11.62
CA VAL A 138 4.75 -2.09 -10.57
C VAL A 138 5.85 -3.15 -10.65
N GLY A 139 6.11 -3.71 -11.83
CA GLY A 139 7.15 -4.73 -12.04
C GLY A 139 8.54 -4.28 -11.61
N TYR A 140 8.97 -3.08 -12.03
CA TYR A 140 10.23 -2.50 -11.55
C TYR A 140 10.23 -2.32 -10.02
N GLY A 141 9.11 -1.91 -9.41
CA GLY A 141 9.02 -1.83 -7.96
C GLY A 141 9.24 -3.18 -7.26
N GLU A 142 8.63 -4.25 -7.78
CA GLU A 142 8.74 -5.61 -7.25
C GLU A 142 10.15 -6.20 -7.43
N CYS A 143 10.79 -6.01 -8.59
CA CYS A 143 12.19 -6.40 -8.80
C CYS A 143 13.14 -5.59 -7.92
N GLY A 144 12.92 -4.28 -7.80
CA GLY A 144 13.71 -3.41 -6.94
C GLY A 144 13.68 -3.88 -5.48
N TYR A 145 12.49 -4.26 -4.99
CA TYR A 145 12.34 -4.85 -3.66
C TYR A 145 13.07 -6.18 -3.56
N ALA A 146 12.87 -7.11 -4.50
CA ALA A 146 13.50 -8.42 -4.50
C ALA A 146 15.04 -8.32 -4.44
N TYR A 147 15.65 -7.49 -5.29
CA TYR A 147 17.09 -7.27 -5.29
C TYR A 147 17.60 -6.62 -4.01
N GLN A 148 16.87 -5.65 -3.46
CA GLN A 148 17.24 -5.02 -2.19
C GLN A 148 17.24 -6.03 -1.04
N ARG A 149 16.23 -6.92 -0.98
CA ARG A 149 16.16 -7.99 0.03
C ARG A 149 17.28 -9.03 -0.13
N LYS A 150 17.75 -9.24 -1.36
CA LYS A 150 18.95 -10.06 -1.66
C LYS A 150 20.27 -9.34 -1.39
N GLY A 151 20.23 -8.06 -0.99
CA GLY A 151 21.41 -7.22 -0.75
C GLY A 151 22.05 -6.64 -2.01
N ASP A 152 21.47 -6.90 -3.20
CA ASP A 152 21.92 -6.32 -4.47
C ASP A 152 21.35 -4.92 -4.65
N ASN A 153 21.92 -3.98 -3.89
CA ASN A 153 21.45 -2.60 -3.87
C ASN A 153 21.64 -1.89 -5.23
N ASP A 154 22.59 -2.31 -6.07
CA ASP A 154 22.82 -1.67 -7.38
C ASP A 154 21.69 -1.97 -8.35
N ARG A 155 21.26 -3.23 -8.45
CA ARG A 155 20.08 -3.58 -9.25
C ARG A 155 18.80 -2.97 -8.67
N ALA A 156 18.66 -2.98 -7.34
CA ALA A 156 17.53 -2.31 -6.70
C ALA A 156 17.43 -0.82 -7.05
N ILE A 157 18.55 -0.10 -7.03
CA ILE A 157 18.60 1.33 -7.39
C ILE A 157 18.20 1.53 -8.86
N ALA A 158 18.64 0.67 -9.76
CA ALA A 158 18.30 0.75 -11.18
C ALA A 158 16.78 0.59 -11.38
N ASP A 159 16.17 -0.42 -10.77
CA ASP A 159 14.74 -0.71 -10.91
C ASP A 159 13.86 0.36 -10.23
N TYR A 160 14.23 0.83 -9.04
CA TYR A 160 13.53 1.97 -8.43
C TYR A 160 13.69 3.25 -9.27
N THR A 161 14.83 3.43 -9.94
CA THR A 161 15.02 4.56 -10.87
C THR A 161 14.09 4.45 -12.09
N ALA A 162 13.94 3.26 -12.67
CA ALA A 162 12.98 3.03 -13.75
C ALA A 162 11.53 3.29 -13.29
N THR A 163 11.19 2.92 -12.05
CA THR A 163 9.90 3.23 -11.43
C THR A 163 9.66 4.74 -11.31
N ILE A 164 10.69 5.49 -10.89
CA ILE A 164 10.66 6.96 -10.77
C ILE A 164 10.62 7.64 -12.15
N GLN A 165 11.23 7.07 -13.19
CA GLN A 165 11.12 7.61 -14.55
C GLN A 165 9.68 7.51 -15.09
N LEU A 166 8.97 6.43 -14.76
CA LEU A 166 7.55 6.26 -15.12
C LEU A 166 6.59 7.09 -14.24
N ASN A 167 6.98 7.39 -13.00
CA ASN A 167 6.26 8.31 -12.12
C ASN A 167 7.24 9.01 -11.17
N ALA A 168 7.58 10.27 -11.50
CA ALA A 168 8.58 11.06 -10.77
C ALA A 168 8.23 11.29 -9.30
N ASN A 169 6.94 11.20 -8.95
CA ASN A 169 6.40 11.48 -7.62
C ASN A 169 6.00 10.19 -6.88
N ASN A 170 6.52 9.03 -7.28
CA ASN A 170 6.29 7.79 -6.55
C ASN A 170 7.07 7.79 -5.22
N SER A 171 6.41 8.18 -4.13
CA SER A 171 6.98 8.27 -2.78
C SER A 171 7.58 6.95 -2.30
N PHE A 172 6.95 5.82 -2.62
CA PHE A 172 7.47 4.49 -2.29
C PHE A 172 8.82 4.23 -2.98
N ALA A 173 8.90 4.45 -4.29
CA ALA A 173 10.14 4.21 -5.04
C ALA A 173 11.26 5.17 -4.62
N LEU A 174 10.94 6.43 -4.33
CA LEU A 174 11.90 7.40 -3.78
C LEU A 174 12.43 6.95 -2.41
N MET A 175 11.54 6.55 -1.50
CA MET A 175 11.91 6.06 -0.18
C MET A 175 12.79 4.80 -0.28
N ALA A 176 12.39 3.84 -1.11
CA ALA A 176 13.09 2.57 -1.26
C ALA A 176 14.48 2.74 -1.92
N ARG A 177 14.59 3.62 -2.92
CA ARG A 177 15.89 3.98 -3.53
C ARG A 177 16.79 4.73 -2.55
N GLY A 178 16.23 5.65 -1.76
CA GLY A 178 16.94 6.33 -0.68
C GLY A 178 17.53 5.33 0.33
N ASN A 179 16.75 4.32 0.72
CA ASN A 179 17.21 3.24 1.59
C ASN A 179 18.32 2.39 0.96
N ALA A 180 18.23 2.11 -0.34
CA ALA A 180 19.28 1.36 -1.06
C ALA A 180 20.58 2.18 -1.16
N TYR A 181 20.51 3.49 -1.43
CA TYR A 181 21.68 4.38 -1.37
C TYR A 181 22.27 4.44 0.05
N PHE A 182 21.43 4.55 1.07
CA PHE A 182 21.87 4.54 2.47
C PHE A 182 22.61 3.24 2.82
N ALA A 183 22.09 2.09 2.39
CA ALA A 183 22.72 0.78 2.60
C ALA A 183 24.11 0.68 1.93
N LYS A 184 24.30 1.36 0.79
CA LYS A 184 25.60 1.50 0.12
C LYS A 184 26.53 2.53 0.76
N GLY A 185 26.08 3.28 1.77
CA GLY A 185 26.83 4.37 2.38
C GLY A 185 26.81 5.68 1.58
N ASP A 186 26.00 5.75 0.51
CA ASP A 186 25.81 6.98 -0.26
C ASP A 186 24.74 7.85 0.40
N PHE A 187 25.13 8.48 1.50
CA PHE A 187 24.21 9.26 2.31
C PHE A 187 23.71 10.51 1.59
N ASP A 188 24.49 11.09 0.68
CA ASP A 188 24.08 12.27 -0.09
C ASP A 188 22.90 11.98 -1.01
N ARG A 189 22.97 10.89 -1.80
CA ARG A 189 21.85 10.49 -2.65
C ARG A 189 20.65 9.98 -1.84
N ALA A 190 20.90 9.32 -0.71
CA ALA A 190 19.83 8.93 0.20
C ALA A 190 19.05 10.15 0.74
N ILE A 191 19.76 11.16 1.25
CA ILE A 191 19.19 12.41 1.75
C ILE A 191 18.40 13.12 0.64
N ALA A 192 18.94 13.17 -0.57
CA ALA A 192 18.25 13.80 -1.71
C ALA A 192 16.92 13.11 -2.02
N ASP A 193 16.85 11.78 -2.00
CA ASP A 193 15.60 11.05 -2.20
C ASP A 193 14.64 11.22 -1.03
N TYR A 194 15.11 11.17 0.22
CA TYR A 194 14.25 11.45 1.39
C TYR A 194 13.68 12.87 1.38
N ASN A 195 14.47 13.86 0.96
CA ASN A 195 13.99 15.24 0.75
C ASN A 195 12.82 15.27 -0.23
N ARG A 196 12.89 14.50 -1.32
CA ARG A 196 11.82 14.43 -2.31
C ARG A 196 10.59 13.74 -1.76
N VAL A 197 10.72 12.65 -0.99
CA VAL A 197 9.57 12.01 -0.32
C VAL A 197 8.84 13.04 0.55
N ILE A 198 9.58 13.77 1.39
CA ILE A 198 9.02 14.80 2.28
C ILE A 198 8.32 15.94 1.52
N ALA A 199 8.83 16.31 0.35
CA ALA A 199 8.24 17.38 -0.46
C ALA A 199 7.01 16.92 -1.26
N VAL A 200 7.01 15.68 -1.74
CA VAL A 200 5.96 15.13 -2.60
C VAL A 200 4.75 14.67 -1.79
N ASP A 201 5.00 13.97 -0.68
CA ASP A 201 3.96 13.36 0.15
C ASP A 201 4.37 13.41 1.63
N PRO A 202 4.04 14.51 2.32
CA PRO A 202 4.38 14.67 3.74
C PRO A 202 3.73 13.62 4.66
N GLU A 203 2.56 13.09 4.30
CA GLU A 203 1.86 12.06 5.07
C GLU A 203 2.57 10.72 4.93
N TYR A 204 2.90 10.32 3.70
CA TYR A 204 3.75 9.15 3.47
C TYR A 204 5.12 9.29 4.14
N ALA A 205 5.73 10.48 4.08
CA ALA A 205 7.00 10.75 4.75
C ALA A 205 6.93 10.56 6.26
N HIS A 206 5.80 10.87 6.88
CA HIS A 206 5.54 10.62 8.29
C HIS A 206 5.38 9.13 8.56
N ASP A 207 4.47 8.46 7.84
CA ASP A 207 4.10 7.06 8.07
C ASP A 207 5.26 6.09 7.81
N TYR A 208 6.11 6.40 6.83
CA TYR A 208 7.27 5.59 6.45
C TYR A 208 8.60 6.15 6.99
N ALA A 209 8.55 7.04 7.99
CA ALA A 209 9.71 7.53 8.72
C ALA A 209 10.84 8.12 7.85
N ALA A 210 10.49 8.86 6.78
CA ALA A 210 11.46 9.51 5.90
C ALA A 210 12.32 10.54 6.66
N TYR A 211 11.72 11.32 7.58
CA TYR A 211 12.47 12.24 8.45
C TYR A 211 13.49 11.52 9.32
N GLY A 212 13.13 10.37 9.90
CA GLY A 212 14.04 9.58 10.72
C GLY A 212 15.19 9.00 9.88
N SER A 213 14.88 8.48 8.70
CA SER A 213 15.88 7.93 7.78
C SER A 213 16.85 9.01 7.31
N ARG A 214 16.35 10.22 7.01
CA ARG A 214 17.16 11.38 6.66
C ARG A 214 18.03 11.85 7.83
N ALA A 215 17.48 11.91 9.04
CA ALA A 215 18.25 12.24 10.24
C ALA A 215 19.42 11.27 10.46
N ILE A 216 19.18 9.97 10.33
CA ILE A 216 20.24 8.96 10.45
C ILE A 216 21.28 9.13 9.33
N ALA A 217 20.87 9.42 8.10
CA ALA A 217 21.81 9.71 7.01
C ALA A 217 22.69 10.94 7.32
N TYR A 218 22.11 12.02 7.86
CA TYR A 218 22.89 13.18 8.33
C TYR A 218 23.85 12.83 9.47
N LEU A 219 23.43 12.02 10.46
CA LEU A 219 24.32 11.54 11.53
C LEU A 219 25.50 10.76 10.98
N ARG A 220 25.26 9.87 10.00
CA ARG A 220 26.32 9.05 9.38
C ARG A 220 27.29 9.88 8.54
N LYS A 221 26.87 11.04 8.05
CA LYS A 221 27.75 12.07 7.45
C LYS A 221 28.48 12.94 8.47
N GLY A 222 28.08 12.90 9.74
CA GLY A 222 28.58 13.80 10.79
C GLY A 222 27.88 15.17 10.83
N ASP A 223 26.78 15.37 10.09
CA ASP A 223 25.99 16.59 10.13
C ASP A 223 24.94 16.51 11.25
N LEU A 224 25.40 16.75 12.48
CA LEU A 224 24.54 16.68 13.67
C LEU A 224 23.44 17.73 13.65
N ARG A 225 23.70 18.92 13.08
CA ARG A 225 22.75 20.02 13.06
C ARG A 225 21.50 19.66 12.27
N GLN A 226 21.67 19.13 11.06
CA GLN A 226 20.52 18.72 10.23
C GLN A 226 19.82 17.49 10.80
N ALA A 227 20.57 16.57 11.42
CA ALA A 227 19.97 15.43 12.10
C ALA A 227 19.03 15.83 13.24
N PHE A 228 19.46 16.76 14.12
CA PHE A 228 18.61 17.26 15.20
C PHE A 228 17.38 18.00 14.67
N ALA A 229 17.52 18.82 13.63
CA ALA A 229 16.39 19.52 13.02
C ALA A 229 15.26 18.58 12.54
N ASP A 230 15.60 17.38 12.08
CA ASP A 230 14.62 16.37 11.64
C ASP A 230 13.97 15.60 12.80
N VAL A 231 14.73 15.33 13.87
CA VAL A 231 14.19 14.74 15.10
C VAL A 231 13.23 15.71 15.78
N ASP A 232 13.59 17.00 15.82
CA ASP A 232 12.77 18.06 16.40
C ASP A 232 11.51 18.30 15.59
N ARG A 233 11.51 18.13 14.26
CA ARG A 233 10.26 18.19 13.47
C ARG A 233 9.29 17.07 13.82
N LYS A 234 9.79 15.85 14.05
CA LYS A 234 8.96 14.72 14.45
C LYS A 234 8.33 14.94 15.83
N GLN A 235 9.11 15.47 16.77
CA GLN A 235 8.60 15.83 18.10
C GLN A 235 7.70 17.08 18.05
N ALA A 236 8.07 18.13 17.32
CA ALA A 236 7.26 19.34 17.17
C ALA A 236 5.88 19.03 16.58
N LEU A 237 5.73 18.09 15.63
CA LEU A 237 4.40 17.64 15.20
C LEU A 237 3.61 16.98 16.34
N SER A 238 4.25 16.11 17.13
CA SER A 238 3.63 15.50 18.30
C SER A 238 3.24 16.54 19.36
N TRP A 239 4.05 17.57 19.55
CA TRP A 239 3.82 18.64 20.52
C TRP A 239 2.81 19.68 20.01
N LEU A 240 2.74 19.91 18.70
CA LEU A 240 1.69 20.71 18.06
C LEU A 240 0.34 20.00 18.16
N ALA A 241 0.29 18.68 17.94
CA ALA A 241 -0.91 17.88 18.16
C ALA A 241 -1.36 17.92 19.64
N ALA A 242 -0.41 17.77 20.58
CA ALA A 242 -0.68 17.92 22.01
C ALA A 242 -1.13 19.35 22.37
N GLY A 243 -0.53 20.37 21.77
CA GLY A 243 -0.87 21.78 21.96
C GLY A 243 -2.24 22.15 21.42
N VAL A 244 -2.63 21.65 20.25
CA VAL A 244 -3.98 21.82 19.67
C VAL A 244 -5.01 21.09 20.52
N PHE A 245 -4.72 19.87 20.98
CA PHE A 245 -5.58 19.13 21.91
C PHE A 245 -5.76 19.87 23.23
N LEU A 246 -4.68 20.44 23.77
CA LEU A 246 -4.70 21.23 25.00
C LEU A 246 -5.47 22.56 24.82
N ALA A 247 -5.31 23.26 23.70
CA ALA A 247 -6.10 24.44 23.35
C ALA A 247 -7.59 24.10 23.19
N ALA A 248 -7.92 22.96 22.59
CA ALA A 248 -9.29 22.49 22.48
C ALA A 248 -9.90 22.17 23.86
N LEU A 249 -9.13 21.54 24.76
CA LEU A 249 -9.54 21.30 26.15
C LEU A 249 -9.75 22.60 26.92
N ILE A 250 -8.83 23.57 26.79
CA ILE A 250 -8.96 24.88 27.41
C ILE A 250 -10.21 25.60 26.89
N TRP A 251 -10.44 25.59 25.57
CA TRP A 251 -11.64 26.17 24.96
C TRP A 251 -12.93 25.49 25.46
N LEU A 252 -12.94 24.15 25.57
CA LEU A 252 -14.08 23.39 26.10
C LEU A 252 -14.34 23.71 27.58
N CYS A 253 -13.29 23.84 28.40
CA CYS A 253 -13.38 24.25 29.80
C CYS A 253 -13.89 25.70 29.96
N CYS A 254 -13.44 26.60 29.10
CA CYS A 254 -13.87 28.01 29.10
C CYS A 254 -15.32 28.18 28.62
N ARG A 255 -15.81 27.33 27.70
CA ARG A 255 -17.18 27.41 27.16
C ARG A 255 -18.21 26.58 27.96
N GLY A 256 -17.78 25.49 28.60
CA GLY A 256 -18.66 24.56 29.33
C GLY A 256 -18.97 24.96 30.78
N GLY A 257 -18.34 25.99 31.33
CA GLY A 257 -18.44 26.34 32.74
C GLY A 257 -17.76 25.29 33.62
N ALA A 258 -16.79 25.71 34.44
CA ALA A 258 -15.91 24.87 35.25
C ALA A 258 -16.58 23.95 36.30
N ARG A 259 -17.90 23.74 36.26
CA ARG A 259 -18.66 22.92 37.22
C ARG A 259 -18.95 21.50 36.74
N ALA A 260 -18.78 21.18 35.45
CA ALA A 260 -19.15 19.86 34.92
C ALA A 260 -18.13 18.73 35.23
N PHE A 261 -16.89 19.05 35.59
CA PHE A 261 -15.80 18.05 35.70
C PHE A 261 -14.99 18.06 37.01
N GLY A 262 -15.36 18.85 38.02
CA GLY A 262 -14.77 18.75 39.37
C GLY A 262 -13.33 19.28 39.56
N TRP A 263 -12.72 19.92 38.56
CA TRP A 263 -11.36 20.45 38.67
C TRP A 263 -11.31 21.78 39.43
N ARG A 264 -10.53 21.84 40.52
CA ARG A 264 -10.33 23.04 41.33
C ARG A 264 -9.30 23.97 40.67
N SER A 265 -9.82 24.97 39.95
CA SER A 265 -9.16 26.16 39.39
C SER A 265 -8.35 25.97 38.10
N GLY A 266 -8.57 26.84 37.11
CA GLY A 266 -7.82 26.86 35.85
C GLY A 266 -6.34 27.27 35.97
N ARG A 267 -5.86 27.55 37.19
CA ARG A 267 -4.49 28.00 37.48
C ARG A 267 -3.47 26.88 37.26
N THR A 268 -3.82 25.65 37.61
CA THR A 268 -2.95 24.47 37.46
C THR A 268 -2.68 24.11 35.99
N ILE A 269 -3.64 24.35 35.09
CA ILE A 269 -3.45 24.04 33.66
C ILE A 269 -2.47 25.04 33.02
N ILE A 270 -2.55 26.33 33.38
CA ILE A 270 -1.63 27.36 32.89
C ILE A 270 -0.20 27.09 33.40
N GLU A 271 -0.04 26.76 34.68
CA GLU A 271 1.26 26.43 35.28
C GLU A 271 1.90 25.19 34.62
N MET A 272 1.10 24.16 34.28
CA MET A 272 1.58 23.01 33.53
C MET A 272 2.01 23.37 32.10
N CYS A 273 1.30 24.29 31.43
CA CYS A 273 1.66 24.76 30.08
C CYS A 273 2.97 25.56 30.10
N GLU A 274 3.14 26.45 31.08
CA GLU A 274 4.35 27.26 31.24
C GLU A 274 5.58 26.38 31.51
N GLN A 275 5.43 25.35 32.35
CA GLN A 275 6.51 24.40 32.63
C GLN A 275 6.94 23.63 31.37
N GLN A 276 6.00 23.14 30.55
CA GLN A 276 6.33 22.44 29.30
C GLN A 276 7.03 23.34 28.28
N LEU A 277 6.66 24.63 28.20
CA LEU A 277 7.33 25.60 27.32
C LEU A 277 8.76 25.95 27.80
N VAL A 278 8.98 25.98 29.11
CA VAL A 278 10.31 26.19 29.71
C VAL A 278 11.21 24.98 29.43
N ASP A 279 10.69 23.77 29.62
CA ASP A 279 11.44 22.52 29.38
C ASP A 279 11.89 22.40 27.90
N LEU A 280 11.04 22.82 26.95
CA LEU A 280 11.39 22.93 25.52
C LEU A 280 12.54 23.90 25.22
N ARG A 281 12.51 25.08 25.85
CA ARG A 281 13.57 26.08 25.65
C ARG A 281 14.90 25.60 26.21
N HIS A 282 14.87 24.90 27.34
CA HIS A 282 16.07 24.31 27.93
C HIS A 282 16.64 23.17 27.11
N THR A 283 15.80 22.31 26.52
CA THR A 283 16.26 21.24 25.62
C THR A 283 16.89 21.83 24.37
N ASN A 284 16.27 22.82 23.71
CA ASN A 284 16.87 23.49 22.54
C ASN A 284 18.23 24.13 22.86
N ALA A 285 18.34 24.84 23.98
CA ALA A 285 19.61 25.47 24.38
C ALA A 285 20.70 24.46 24.76
N ALA A 286 20.33 23.29 25.29
CA ALA A 286 21.27 22.20 25.57
C ALA A 286 21.77 21.55 24.28
N LEU A 287 20.90 21.38 23.29
CA LEU A 287 21.22 20.81 21.98
C LEU A 287 22.18 21.69 21.18
N GLU A 288 21.98 23.02 21.19
CA GLU A 288 22.91 23.97 20.55
C GLU A 288 24.34 23.88 21.13
N LYS A 289 24.45 23.69 22.45
CA LYS A 289 25.75 23.53 23.13
C LYS A 289 26.42 22.22 22.77
N ILE A 290 25.66 21.13 22.65
CA ILE A 290 26.20 19.82 22.25
C ILE A 290 26.67 19.88 20.79
N ALA A 291 25.89 20.50 19.89
CA ALA A 291 26.27 20.67 18.49
C ALA A 291 27.58 21.48 18.36
N ALA A 292 27.70 22.60 19.06
CA ALA A 292 28.90 23.43 19.05
C ALA A 292 30.13 22.72 19.65
N ALA A 293 29.93 21.90 20.70
CA ALA A 293 31.00 21.14 21.32
C ALA A 293 31.56 20.03 20.41
N VAL A 294 30.71 19.44 19.55
CA VAL A 294 31.12 18.38 18.62
C VAL A 294 31.76 18.95 17.36
N GLU A 295 31.27 20.06 16.79
CA GLU A 295 31.95 20.75 15.67
C GLU A 295 33.39 21.12 16.02
N LYS A 296 33.62 21.60 17.26
CA LYS A 296 34.96 21.92 17.76
C LYS A 296 35.88 20.69 17.85
N ARG A 297 35.31 19.48 17.96
CA ARG A 297 36.04 18.22 18.11
C ARG A 297 36.28 17.52 16.76
N SER A 298 35.52 17.85 15.72
CA SER A 298 35.75 17.36 14.35
C SER A 298 36.68 18.25 13.54
N SER A 299 36.90 19.51 13.98
CA SER A 299 37.79 20.48 13.32
C SER A 299 39.23 20.51 13.85
N GLY A 300 39.61 19.60 14.75
CA GLY A 300 40.95 19.49 15.34
C GLY A 300 41.47 18.07 15.25
#